data_AF-A0A952VGK0-F1
#
_entry.id   AF-A0A952VGK0-F1
#
_cell.length_a   1.000
_cell.length_b   1.000
_cell.length_c   1.000
_cell.angle_alpha   90.00
_cell.angle_beta   90.00
_cell.angle_gamma   90.00
#
_symmetry.space_group_name_H-M   'P 1'
#
loop_
_entity.id
_entity.type
_entity.pdbx_description
1 polymer ?
#
loop_
_entity_poly.entity_id
_entity_poly.type
_entity_poly.pdbx_seq_one_letter_code
_entity_poly.pdbx_strand_id
1 'polypeptide(L)'
;LRDAESVLIQAHPLDAGVLEAAKVELLGQRDTSFVINVEAVPSLPRGSCLLHTSTRLVDASLETQLARLRQAVKNGAPHEA
;
A
#
# COMPACT_ATOMS: atom_id res chain seq x y z
N LEU A 1 -17.10 -5.93 21.85
CA LEU A 1 -16.47 -4.84 21.07
C LEU A 1 -15.71 -5.54 19.96
N ARG A 2 -16.10 -5.37 18.68
CA ARG A 2 -15.31 -5.92 17.58
C ARG A 2 -14.05 -5.09 17.50
N ASP A 3 -12.88 -5.69 17.70
CA ASP A 3 -11.60 -5.02 17.50
C ASP A 3 -11.55 -4.59 16.03
N ALA A 4 -11.55 -3.28 15.78
CA ALA A 4 -11.36 -2.76 14.45
C ALA A 4 -9.93 -3.06 14.03
N GLU A 5 -9.75 -3.78 12.92
CA GLU A 5 -8.41 -4.01 12.40
C GLU A 5 -7.79 -2.65 11.98
N SER A 6 -6.62 -2.35 12.53
CA SER A 6 -5.89 -1.12 12.24
C SER A 6 -4.82 -1.34 11.20
N VAL A 7 -4.69 -0.38 10.29
CA VAL A 7 -3.65 -0.34 9.26
C VAL A 7 -2.96 1.01 9.34
N LEU A 8 -1.64 0.99 9.51
CA LEU A 8 -0.80 2.16 9.43
C LEU A 8 -0.08 2.15 8.07
N ILE A 9 -0.24 3.23 7.32
CA ILE A 9 0.37 3.46 6.02
C ILE A 9 1.48 4.48 6.19
N GLN A 10 2.72 4.11 5.94
CA GLN A 10 3.86 5.03 5.93
C GLN A 10 4.25 5.36 4.49
N ALA A 11 4.37 6.65 4.20
CA ALA A 11 4.72 7.14 2.87
C ALA A 11 5.50 8.46 2.93
N HIS A 12 6.09 8.87 1.81
CA HIS A 12 6.74 10.18 1.73
C HIS A 12 5.70 11.32 1.92
N PRO A 13 6.04 12.44 2.60
CA PRO A 13 5.09 13.52 2.89
C PRO A 13 4.36 14.11 1.67
N LEU A 14 5.04 14.17 0.51
CA LEU A 14 4.42 14.66 -0.74
C LEU A 14 3.34 13.73 -1.29
N ASP A 15 3.32 12.47 -0.89
CA ASP A 15 2.37 11.47 -1.37
C ASP A 15 1.26 11.21 -0.32
N ALA A 16 1.47 11.64 0.93
CA ALA A 16 0.52 11.46 2.04
C ALA A 16 -0.88 12.05 1.75
N GLY A 17 -0.96 13.23 1.12
CA GLY A 17 -2.24 13.85 0.77
C GLY A 17 -3.06 13.03 -0.24
N VAL A 18 -2.39 12.37 -1.18
CA VAL A 18 -3.04 11.48 -2.16
C VAL A 18 -3.58 10.24 -1.46
N LEU A 19 -2.80 9.67 -0.53
CA LEU A 19 -3.21 8.50 0.27
C LEU A 19 -4.39 8.82 1.20
N GLU A 20 -4.42 10.02 1.78
CA GLU A 20 -5.53 10.47 2.62
C GLU A 20 -6.83 10.63 1.82
N ALA A 21 -6.77 11.13 0.58
CA ALA A 21 -7.92 11.17 -0.31
C ALA A 21 -8.42 9.76 -0.65
N ALA A 22 -7.51 8.85 -1.02
CA ALA A 22 -7.84 7.46 -1.31
C ALA A 22 -8.41 6.71 -0.08
N LYS A 23 -7.97 7.05 1.13
CA LYS A 23 -8.50 6.50 2.38
C LYS A 23 -10.01 6.75 2.49
N VAL A 24 -10.48 7.94 2.16
CA VAL A 24 -11.91 8.29 2.22
C VAL A 24 -12.74 7.38 1.31
N GLU A 25 -12.24 7.14 0.10
CA GLU A 25 -12.89 6.23 -0.86
C GLU A 25 -12.91 4.77 -0.35
N LEU A 26 -11.79 4.30 0.20
CA LEU A 26 -11.68 2.94 0.73
C LEU A 26 -12.60 2.68 1.93
N LEU A 27 -12.76 3.65 2.82
CA LEU A 27 -13.69 3.56 3.95
C LEU A 27 -15.16 3.59 3.50
N GLY A 28 -15.47 4.28 2.39
CA GLY A 28 -16.81 4.32 1.82
C GLY A 28 -17.27 3.01 1.17
N GLN A 29 -16.34 2.11 0.82
CA GLN A 29 -16.65 0.86 0.10
C GLN A 29 -16.77 -0.39 0.98
N ARG A 30 -16.46 -0.32 2.29
CA ARG A 30 -16.41 -1.52 3.15
C ARG A 30 -17.41 -1.47 4.29
N ASP A 31 -18.18 -2.55 4.45
CA ASP A 31 -19.05 -2.80 5.61
C ASP A 31 -18.28 -3.15 6.90
N THR A 32 -16.96 -3.32 6.82
CA THR A 32 -16.10 -3.71 7.94
C THR A 32 -15.38 -2.49 8.53
N SER A 33 -15.43 -2.34 9.87
CA SER A 33 -14.73 -1.27 10.58
C SER A 33 -13.21 -1.51 10.56
N PHE A 34 -12.52 -0.87 9.62
CA PHE A 34 -11.05 -0.75 9.61
C PHE A 34 -10.64 0.68 9.92
N VAL A 35 -9.59 0.85 10.71
CA VAL A 35 -8.98 2.15 10.97
C VAL A 35 -7.72 2.27 10.13
N ILE A 36 -7.70 3.21 9.19
CA ILE A 36 -6.53 3.49 8.36
C ILE A 36 -5.90 4.80 8.83
N ASN A 37 -4.62 4.75 9.18
CA ASN A 37 -3.83 5.91 9.54
C ASN A 37 -2.73 6.11 8.51
N VAL A 38 -2.55 7.34 8.02
CA VAL A 38 -1.43 7.67 7.12
C VAL A 38 -0.40 8.48 7.91
N GLU A 39 0.85 8.03 7.87
CA GLU A 39 1.98 8.68 8.50
C GLU A 39 2.98 9.12 7.42
N ALA A 40 3.33 10.41 7.47
CA ALA A 40 4.31 11.00 6.58
C ALA A 40 5.72 10.79 7.12
N VAL A 41 6.55 10.04 6.40
CA VAL A 41 7.91 9.68 6.78
C VAL A 41 8.89 10.25 5.74
N PRO A 42 9.58 11.37 6.02
CA PRO A 42 10.46 12.05 5.05
C PRO A 42 11.64 11.23 4.53
N SER A 43 12.07 10.21 5.26
CA SER A 43 13.16 9.32 4.86
C SER A 43 12.74 8.28 3.81
N LEU A 44 11.45 8.08 3.59
CA LEU A 44 10.94 7.18 2.57
C LEU A 44 11.01 7.83 1.18
N PRO A 45 11.43 7.10 0.13
CA PRO A 45 11.44 7.65 -1.22
C PRO A 45 10.01 7.94 -1.71
N ARG A 46 9.86 8.91 -2.61
CA ARG A 46 8.58 9.19 -3.26
C ARG A 46 8.07 7.97 -4.02
N GLY A 47 6.76 7.73 -3.99
CA GLY A 47 6.14 6.54 -4.57
C GLY A 47 6.36 5.26 -3.75
N SER A 48 7.00 5.34 -2.59
CA SER A 48 7.03 4.22 -1.65
C SER A 48 5.84 4.25 -0.69
N CYS A 49 5.40 3.07 -0.28
CA CYS A 49 4.28 2.90 0.64
C CYS A 49 4.48 1.60 1.42
N LEU A 50 4.51 1.70 2.75
CA LEU A 50 4.64 0.56 3.66
C LEU A 50 3.36 0.44 4.48
N LEU A 51 2.72 -0.73 4.44
CA LEU A 51 1.50 -1.00 5.19
C LEU A 51 1.81 -1.91 6.37
N HIS A 52 1.58 -1.40 7.57
CA HIS A 52 1.67 -2.15 8.82
C HIS A 52 0.27 -2.55 9.24
N THR A 53 0.05 -3.85 9.35
CA THR A 53 -1.16 -4.44 9.92
C THR A 53 -0.81 -5.11 11.25
N SER A 54 -1.80 -5.61 11.98
CA SER A 54 -1.57 -6.37 13.21
C SER A 54 -0.73 -7.63 13.02
N THR A 55 -0.66 -8.19 11.80
CA THR A 55 -0.03 -9.49 11.54
C THR A 55 1.15 -9.42 10.58
N ARG A 56 1.23 -8.39 9.73
CA ARG A 56 2.18 -8.32 8.63
C ARG A 56 2.58 -6.89 8.28
N LEU A 57 3.80 -6.77 7.79
CA LEU A 57 4.27 -5.63 7.02
C LEU A 57 4.17 -5.96 5.52
N VAL A 58 3.56 -5.07 4.75
CA VAL A 58 3.50 -5.18 3.29
C VAL A 58 4.25 -4.00 2.70
N ASP A 59 5.31 -4.32 1.95
CA ASP A 59 5.94 -3.34 1.07
C ASP A 59 5.16 -3.24 -0.25
N ALA A 60 4.59 -2.07 -0.48
CA ALA A 60 3.85 -1.68 -1.67
C ALA A 60 4.52 -0.53 -2.42
N SER A 61 5.82 -0.31 -2.22
CA SER A 61 6.60 0.65 -3.00
C SER A 61 6.54 0.36 -4.50
N LEU A 62 6.61 1.42 -5.32
CA LEU A 62 6.64 1.27 -6.78
C LEU A 62 7.79 0.38 -7.26
N GLU A 63 8.94 0.42 -6.60
CA GLU A 63 10.09 -0.45 -6.87
C GLU A 63 9.74 -1.93 -6.65
N THR A 64 9.13 -2.24 -5.50
CA THR A 64 8.69 -3.61 -5.18
C THR A 64 7.58 -4.06 -6.13
N GLN A 65 6.65 -3.19 -6.49
CA GLN A 65 5.61 -3.50 -7.50
C GLN A 65 6.23 -3.78 -8.87
N LEU A 66 7.17 -2.95 -9.31
CA LEU A 66 7.86 -3.14 -10.59
C LEU A 66 8.71 -4.41 -10.61
N ALA A 67 9.37 -4.75 -9.51
CA ALA A 67 10.11 -6.00 -9.37
C ALA A 67 9.18 -7.22 -9.50
N ARG A 68 8.00 -7.19 -8.85
CA ARG A 68 6.97 -8.24 -8.97
C ARG A 68 6.46 -8.36 -10.40
N LEU A 69 6.18 -7.24 -11.07
CA LEU A 69 5.77 -7.24 -12.48
C LEU A 69 6.84 -7.83 -13.38
N ARG A 70 8.11 -7.42 -13.22
CA ARG A 70 9.24 -7.99 -13.97
C ARG A 70 9.36 -9.49 -13.77
N GLN A 71 9.17 -9.96 -12.54
CA GLN A 71 9.22 -11.39 -12.24
C GLN A 71 8.06 -12.14 -12.89
N ALA A 72 6.84 -11.59 -12.85
CA ALA A 72 5.68 -12.17 -13.50
C ALA A 72 5.87 -12.29 -15.01
N VAL A 73 6.40 -11.25 -15.67
CA VAL A 73 6.71 -11.27 -17.11
C VAL A 73 7.78 -12.31 -17.44
N LYS A 74 8.83 -12.42 -16.63
CA LYS A 74 9.88 -13.45 -16.84
C LYS A 74 9.36 -14.88 -16.67
N ASN A 75 8.44 -15.08 -15.73
CA ASN A 75 7.91 -16.40 -15.39
C ASN A 75 6.75 -16.83 -16.31
N GLY A 76 6.06 -15.89 -16.96
CA GLY A 76 4.95 -16.13 -17.88
C GLY A 76 5.38 -16.47 -19.31
N ALA A 77 6.39 -17.33 -19.51
CA ALA A 77 6.94 -17.75 -20.82
C ALA A 77 5.87 -18.11 -21.89
N PRO A 78 6.21 -18.21 -23.19
CA PRO A 78 7.14 -17.45 -24.03
C PRO A 78 6.38 -16.43 -24.93
N HIS A 79 7.10 -15.50 -25.55
CA HIS A 79 6.59 -14.76 -26.70
C HIS A 79 6.52 -15.75 -27.88
N GLU A 80 5.31 -16.25 -28.22
CA GLU A 80 5.09 -16.90 -29.51
C GLU A 80 5.32 -15.84 -30.61
N ALA A 81 6.39 -16.04 -31.38
CA ALA A 81 6.73 -15.29 -32.59
C ALA A 81 6.24 -16.05 -33.82
#